data_AF-A0A349TKY0-F1
#
_entry.id   AF-A0A349TKY0-F1
#
_cell.length_a   1.000
_cell.length_b   1.000
_cell.length_c   1.000
_cell.angle_alpha   90.00
_cell.angle_beta   90.00
_cell.angle_gamma   90.00
#
_symmetry.space_group_name_H-M   'P 1'
#
loop_
_entity.id
_entity.type
_entity.pdbx_description
1 polymer ?
#
loop_
_entity_poly.entity_id
_entity_poly.type
_entity_poly.pdbx_seq_one_letter_code
_entity_poly.pdbx_strand_id
1 'polypeptide(L)'
;MSGIEATLGENHVELTPWLYNIVLAHYYQISLLKRPSMFNDVVTAEGEDEWRGRTLAKGESLRISYRIGKDLLQRIVDIYAAAEDSPLESSALARLYLADWELLFGLESASLALYQQVYEELLDLGVSPARANALFQHPRVLPVPTIATSLPQMEIQLRERPIRFEAWTPNYPATALPKPQLAVTSETAERFKSTLRFNLVPLLPEVLMTNQRSIKLGFNLRNLEVISVSPEEEQLREQALYEVSLLQLRPALENGLPIVTENVELEYLFTPQSEALSLREN
;
A
#
# COMPACT_ATOMS: atom_id res chain seq x y z
N MET A 1 -23.38 -15.36 0.57
CA MET A 1 -23.85 -14.30 1.48
C MET A 1 -23.07 -14.40 2.77
N SER A 2 -22.38 -13.32 3.14
CA SER A 2 -21.76 -13.21 4.46
C SER A 2 -22.87 -13.10 5.53
N GLY A 3 -22.64 -13.64 6.73
CA GLY A 3 -23.61 -13.54 7.84
C GLY A 3 -23.95 -12.08 8.22
N ILE A 4 -23.03 -11.15 7.93
CA ILE A 4 -23.23 -9.72 8.17
C ILE A 4 -24.21 -9.12 7.15
N GLU A 5 -24.10 -9.46 5.86
CA GLU A 5 -25.03 -9.00 4.81
C GLU A 5 -26.45 -9.47 5.08
N ALA A 6 -26.61 -10.70 5.59
CA ALA A 6 -27.90 -11.26 5.96
C ALA A 6 -28.55 -10.56 7.16
N THR A 7 -27.76 -9.87 8.00
CA THR A 7 -28.24 -9.23 9.24
C THR A 7 -28.47 -7.73 9.05
N LEU A 8 -27.59 -7.04 8.31
CA LEU A 8 -27.59 -5.58 8.19
C LEU A 8 -28.08 -5.08 6.83
N GLY A 9 -28.22 -5.98 5.85
CA GLY A 9 -28.51 -5.64 4.46
C GLY A 9 -27.24 -5.37 3.66
N GLU A 10 -27.33 -5.49 2.33
CA GLU A 10 -26.17 -5.51 1.42
C GLU A 10 -25.42 -4.17 1.30
N ASN A 11 -26.02 -3.08 1.75
CA ASN A 11 -25.49 -1.72 1.59
C ASN A 11 -25.24 -0.99 2.93
N HIS A 12 -25.16 -1.71 4.05
CA HIS A 12 -24.93 -1.10 5.35
C HIS A 12 -23.47 -0.67 5.54
N VAL A 13 -23.23 0.51 6.12
CA VAL A 13 -21.88 1.08 6.33
C VAL A 13 -20.96 0.19 7.17
N GLU A 14 -21.52 -0.60 8.09
CA GLU A 14 -20.76 -1.56 8.91
C GLU A 14 -20.16 -2.72 8.10
N LEU A 15 -20.58 -2.93 6.85
CA LEU A 15 -19.94 -3.90 5.95
C LEU A 15 -18.57 -3.44 5.46
N THR A 16 -18.33 -2.12 5.43
CA THR A 16 -17.17 -1.55 4.74
C THR A 16 -15.81 -2.02 5.26
N PRO A 17 -15.57 -2.20 6.58
CA PRO A 17 -14.28 -2.74 7.03
C PRO A 17 -14.06 -4.19 6.59
N TRP A 18 -15.13 -4.98 6.50
CA TRP A 18 -15.04 -6.37 6.01
C TRP A 18 -14.75 -6.41 4.50
N LEU A 19 -15.44 -5.59 3.71
CA LEU A 19 -15.17 -5.45 2.27
C LEU A 19 -13.71 -5.02 2.03
N TYR A 20 -13.23 -4.04 2.80
CA TYR A 20 -11.85 -3.59 2.68
C TYR A 20 -10.82 -4.65 3.08
N ASN A 21 -11.11 -5.48 4.09
CA ASN A 21 -10.24 -6.62 4.43
C ASN A 21 -10.11 -7.61 3.26
N ILE A 22 -11.15 -7.80 2.44
CA ILE A 22 -11.08 -8.63 1.24
C ILE A 22 -10.20 -7.97 0.17
N VAL A 23 -10.32 -6.65 -0.01
CA VAL A 23 -9.43 -5.87 -0.90
C VAL A 23 -7.97 -6.08 -0.51
N LEU A 24 -7.64 -5.93 0.78
CA LEU A 24 -6.29 -6.18 1.30
C LEU A 24 -5.83 -7.61 1.04
N ALA A 25 -6.70 -8.61 1.26
CA ALA A 25 -6.37 -10.00 0.98
C ALA A 25 -5.99 -10.24 -0.49
N HIS A 26 -6.71 -9.62 -1.44
CA HIS A 26 -6.37 -9.70 -2.87
C HIS A 26 -5.04 -9.02 -3.20
N TYR A 27 -4.72 -7.89 -2.57
CA TYR A 27 -3.41 -7.27 -2.71
C TYR A 27 -2.30 -8.20 -2.19
N TYR A 28 -2.46 -8.75 -0.98
CA TYR A 28 -1.46 -9.62 -0.40
C TYR A 28 -1.25 -10.89 -1.22
N GLN A 29 -2.31 -11.48 -1.78
CA GLN A 29 -2.22 -12.60 -2.71
C GLN A 29 -1.40 -12.31 -3.97
N ILE A 30 -1.47 -11.09 -4.53
CA ILE A 30 -0.66 -10.75 -5.71
C ILE A 30 0.76 -10.30 -5.37
N SER A 31 0.96 -9.70 -4.19
CA SER A 31 2.30 -9.28 -3.73
C SER A 31 3.23 -10.51 -3.63
N LEU A 32 2.67 -11.64 -3.20
CA LEU A 32 3.27 -12.97 -3.25
C LEU A 32 3.75 -13.39 -4.63
N LEU A 33 2.92 -13.19 -5.65
CA LEU A 33 3.23 -13.60 -7.02
C LEU A 33 4.29 -12.70 -7.65
N LYS A 34 4.48 -11.46 -7.17
CA LYS A 34 5.43 -10.48 -7.72
C LYS A 34 6.90 -10.77 -7.38
N ARG A 35 7.19 -11.75 -6.51
CA ARG A 35 8.58 -12.12 -6.14
C ARG A 35 9.39 -12.66 -7.35
N PRO A 36 10.60 -12.15 -7.61
CA PRO A 36 11.63 -12.87 -8.36
C PRO A 36 12.04 -14.09 -7.52
N SER A 37 11.85 -15.28 -8.06
CA SER A 37 11.97 -16.54 -7.32
C SER A 37 13.37 -16.79 -6.76
N MET A 38 13.49 -17.00 -5.45
CA MET A 38 14.57 -17.78 -4.82
C MET A 38 14.55 -19.28 -5.21
N PHE A 39 13.57 -19.73 -6.02
CA PHE A 39 13.49 -21.09 -6.57
C PHE A 39 13.93 -21.17 -8.04
N ASN A 40 14.57 -20.14 -8.59
CA ASN A 40 15.06 -20.19 -9.98
C ASN A 40 16.32 -21.06 -10.17
N ASP A 41 16.96 -21.55 -9.10
CA ASP A 41 18.21 -22.31 -9.20
C ASP A 41 18.06 -23.84 -9.27
N VAL A 42 16.83 -24.36 -9.41
CA VAL A 42 16.64 -25.76 -9.84
C VAL A 42 16.03 -25.78 -11.22
N VAL A 43 16.79 -25.30 -12.20
CA VAL A 43 16.52 -25.49 -13.62
C VAL A 43 16.86 -26.94 -13.96
N THR A 44 15.84 -27.79 -14.01
CA THR A 44 15.89 -29.01 -14.83
C THR A 44 15.27 -28.68 -16.18
N ALA A 45 15.91 -29.17 -17.25
CA ALA A 45 15.74 -28.73 -18.63
C ALA A 45 14.44 -29.19 -19.31
N GLU A 46 13.32 -29.24 -18.59
CA GLU A 46 12.02 -29.66 -19.10
C GLU A 46 11.01 -28.50 -18.98
N GLY A 47 10.43 -28.05 -20.10
CA GLY A 47 9.10 -27.44 -20.08
C GLY A 47 8.95 -25.98 -20.50
N GLU A 48 9.23 -25.60 -21.76
CA GLU A 48 8.78 -24.31 -22.32
C GLU A 48 7.25 -24.10 -22.19
N ASP A 49 6.46 -25.18 -22.28
CA ASP A 49 4.99 -25.13 -22.12
C ASP A 49 4.55 -24.90 -20.67
N GLU A 50 5.29 -25.41 -19.68
CA GLU A 50 5.02 -25.19 -18.26
C GLU A 50 5.28 -23.72 -17.86
N TRP A 51 6.35 -23.13 -18.41
CA TRP A 51 6.66 -21.71 -18.24
C TRP A 51 5.58 -20.77 -18.79
N ARG A 52 5.01 -21.11 -19.96
CA ARG A 52 3.88 -20.38 -20.55
C ARG A 52 2.63 -20.49 -19.68
N GLY A 53 2.28 -21.69 -19.22
CA GLY A 53 1.16 -21.93 -18.31
C GLY A 53 1.27 -21.15 -16.99
N ARG A 54 2.45 -21.15 -16.36
CA ARG A 54 2.72 -20.40 -15.11
C ARG A 54 2.63 -18.89 -15.30
N THR A 55 3.14 -18.36 -16.42
CA THR A 55 3.08 -16.92 -16.71
C THR A 55 1.64 -16.45 -16.99
N LEU A 56 0.86 -17.25 -17.72
CA LEU A 56 -0.55 -16.98 -17.97
C LEU A 56 -1.38 -17.02 -16.68
N ALA A 57 -1.16 -18.03 -15.82
CA ALA A 57 -1.82 -18.11 -14.52
C ALA A 57 -1.50 -16.90 -13.63
N LYS A 58 -0.25 -16.45 -13.59
CA LYS A 58 0.16 -15.25 -12.84
C LYS A 58 -0.49 -13.97 -13.38
N GLY A 59 -0.56 -13.81 -14.70
CA GLY A 59 -1.25 -12.69 -15.35
C GLY A 59 -2.74 -12.69 -15.05
N GLU A 60 -3.37 -13.86 -15.09
CA GLU A 60 -4.80 -14.01 -14.80
C GLU A 60 -5.12 -13.72 -13.32
N SER A 61 -4.32 -14.26 -12.39
CA SER A 61 -4.47 -13.95 -10.96
C SER A 61 -4.34 -12.46 -10.68
N LEU A 62 -3.39 -11.77 -11.32
CA LEU A 62 -3.23 -10.32 -11.19
C LEU A 62 -4.49 -9.58 -11.67
N ARG A 63 -5.01 -9.95 -12.84
CA ARG A 63 -6.22 -9.35 -13.43
C ARG A 63 -7.47 -9.59 -12.59
N ILE A 64 -7.63 -10.81 -12.07
CA ILE A 64 -8.75 -11.17 -11.20
C ILE A 64 -8.70 -10.37 -9.90
N SER A 65 -7.54 -10.36 -9.23
CA SER A 65 -7.38 -9.60 -7.98
C SER A 65 -7.60 -8.10 -8.19
N TYR A 66 -7.05 -7.51 -9.27
CA TYR A 66 -7.30 -6.11 -9.64
C TYR A 66 -8.80 -5.80 -9.72
N ARG A 67 -9.53 -6.60 -10.52
CA ARG A 67 -10.96 -6.40 -10.74
C ARG A 67 -11.76 -6.55 -9.45
N ILE A 68 -11.51 -7.60 -8.67
CA ILE A 68 -12.25 -7.83 -7.42
C ILE A 68 -12.00 -6.69 -6.43
N GLY A 69 -10.75 -6.26 -6.24
CA GLY A 69 -10.45 -5.15 -5.35
C GLY A 69 -11.09 -3.84 -5.80
N LYS A 70 -11.07 -3.55 -7.11
CA LYS A 70 -11.73 -2.37 -7.70
C LYS A 70 -13.24 -2.39 -7.49
N ASP A 71 -13.89 -3.52 -7.77
CA ASP A 71 -15.35 -3.67 -7.61
C ASP A 71 -15.76 -3.53 -6.14
N LEU A 72 -14.98 -4.08 -5.20
CA LEU A 72 -15.23 -3.94 -3.77
C LEU A 72 -15.03 -2.51 -3.27
N LEU A 73 -13.99 -1.80 -3.74
CA LEU A 73 -13.76 -0.40 -3.40
C LEU A 73 -14.86 0.50 -3.96
N GLN A 74 -15.32 0.25 -5.19
CA GLN A 74 -16.46 0.96 -5.76
C GLN A 74 -17.73 0.70 -4.94
N ARG A 75 -17.97 -0.55 -4.52
CA ARG A 75 -19.09 -0.86 -3.61
C ARG A 75 -18.99 -0.09 -2.28
N ILE A 76 -17.81 0.08 -1.72
CA ILE A 76 -17.62 0.89 -0.50
C ILE A 76 -17.95 2.37 -0.76
N VAL A 77 -17.54 2.92 -1.90
CA VAL A 77 -17.91 4.29 -2.31
C VAL A 77 -19.43 4.42 -2.41
N ASP A 78 -20.09 3.47 -3.06
CA ASP A 78 -21.55 3.49 -3.28
C ASP A 78 -22.32 3.36 -1.96
N ILE A 79 -21.84 2.52 -1.02
CA ILE A 79 -22.40 2.39 0.33
C ILE A 79 -22.39 3.74 1.04
N TYR A 80 -21.26 4.46 1.03
CA TYR A 80 -21.17 5.77 1.67
C TYR A 80 -21.94 6.87 0.94
N ALA A 81 -22.03 6.80 -0.38
CA ALA A 81 -22.82 7.75 -1.16
C ALA A 81 -24.34 7.61 -0.90
N ALA A 82 -24.81 6.41 -0.57
CA ALA A 82 -26.22 6.13 -0.29
C ALA A 82 -26.59 6.25 1.20
N ALA A 83 -25.62 6.35 2.10
CA ALA A 83 -25.86 6.36 3.54
C ALA A 83 -26.24 7.76 4.05
N GLU A 84 -27.50 7.93 4.47
CA GLU A 84 -28.01 9.22 4.99
C GLU A 84 -27.33 9.68 6.28
N ASP A 85 -26.94 8.74 7.15
CA ASP A 85 -26.33 9.03 8.47
C ASP A 85 -24.79 9.14 8.43
N SER A 86 -24.17 9.03 7.26
CA SER A 86 -22.71 9.14 7.13
C SER A 86 -22.25 10.60 6.98
N PRO A 87 -21.05 10.96 7.47
CA PRO A 87 -20.44 12.24 7.15
C PRO A 87 -20.41 12.47 5.62
N LEU A 88 -20.66 13.70 5.17
CA LEU A 88 -20.79 14.01 3.74
C LEU A 88 -19.51 13.68 2.95
N GLU A 89 -18.35 13.77 3.60
CA GLU A 89 -17.05 13.45 2.99
C GLU A 89 -16.80 11.94 2.80
N SER A 90 -17.61 11.06 3.38
CA SER A 90 -17.28 9.64 3.51
C SER A 90 -17.08 8.95 2.17
N SER A 91 -17.89 9.32 1.16
CA SER A 91 -17.79 8.77 -0.20
C SER A 91 -16.51 9.25 -0.91
N ALA A 92 -16.15 10.52 -0.76
CA ALA A 92 -14.90 11.09 -1.29
C ALA A 92 -13.67 10.45 -0.62
N LEU A 93 -13.71 10.26 0.71
CA LEU A 93 -12.66 9.56 1.44
C LEU A 93 -12.58 8.07 1.07
N ALA A 94 -13.70 7.41 0.78
CA ALA A 94 -13.69 6.04 0.26
C ALA A 94 -13.04 5.98 -1.14
N ARG A 95 -13.34 6.96 -2.01
CA ARG A 95 -12.79 7.07 -3.38
C ARG A 95 -11.27 7.26 -3.36
N LEU A 96 -10.73 7.85 -2.30
CA LEU A 96 -9.28 7.93 -2.10
C LEU A 96 -8.59 6.55 -2.10
N TYR A 97 -9.22 5.54 -1.51
CA TYR A 97 -8.68 4.18 -1.49
C TYR A 97 -8.81 3.47 -2.84
N LEU A 98 -9.78 3.87 -3.66
CA LEU A 98 -9.83 3.48 -5.07
C LEU A 98 -8.65 4.08 -5.85
N ALA A 99 -8.29 5.35 -5.59
CA ALA A 99 -7.11 5.97 -6.21
C ALA A 99 -5.81 5.24 -5.84
N ASP A 100 -5.66 4.84 -4.58
CA ASP A 100 -4.52 4.02 -4.13
C ASP A 100 -4.48 2.66 -4.81
N TRP A 101 -5.65 2.05 -5.04
CA TRP A 101 -5.74 0.76 -5.70
C TRP A 101 -5.25 0.85 -7.15
N GLU A 102 -5.66 1.87 -7.89
CA GLU A 102 -5.14 2.11 -9.24
C GLU A 102 -3.61 2.28 -9.20
N LEU A 103 -3.07 3.01 -8.20
CA LEU A 103 -1.63 3.18 -8.03
C LEU A 103 -0.89 1.86 -7.76
N LEU A 104 -1.42 1.01 -6.85
CA LEU A 104 -0.84 -0.30 -6.50
C LEU A 104 -0.74 -1.27 -7.69
N PHE A 105 -1.54 -1.03 -8.73
CA PHE A 105 -1.56 -1.80 -9.98
C PHE A 105 -0.88 -1.10 -11.15
N GLY A 106 -0.19 0.03 -10.90
CA GLY A 106 0.58 0.76 -11.91
C GLY A 106 -0.27 1.60 -12.87
N LEU A 107 -1.51 1.90 -12.51
CA LEU A 107 -2.44 2.71 -13.30
C LEU A 107 -2.38 4.18 -12.85
N GLU A 108 -1.19 4.78 -12.97
CA GLU A 108 -0.85 6.09 -12.43
C GLU A 108 -1.80 7.20 -12.93
N SER A 109 -2.09 7.26 -14.23
CA SER A 109 -2.99 8.29 -14.77
C SER A 109 -4.41 8.20 -14.20
N ALA A 110 -4.92 6.99 -13.99
CA ALA A 110 -6.23 6.78 -13.37
C ALA A 110 -6.21 7.15 -11.89
N SER A 111 -5.14 6.80 -11.19
CA SER A 111 -4.92 7.19 -9.78
C SER A 111 -4.88 8.70 -9.61
N LEU A 112 -4.12 9.42 -10.44
CA LEU A 112 -4.01 10.89 -10.40
C LEU A 112 -5.34 11.58 -10.68
N ALA A 113 -6.10 11.09 -11.66
CA ALA A 113 -7.44 11.61 -11.93
C ALA A 113 -8.37 11.44 -10.73
N LEU A 114 -8.32 10.29 -10.05
CA LEU A 114 -9.09 10.04 -8.84
C LEU A 114 -8.63 10.90 -7.66
N TYR A 115 -7.32 11.10 -7.46
CA TYR A 115 -6.82 11.98 -6.41
C TYR A 115 -7.27 13.43 -6.62
N GLN A 116 -7.21 13.93 -7.86
CA GLN A 116 -7.72 15.25 -8.20
C GLN A 116 -9.23 15.33 -7.96
N GLN A 117 -10.00 14.32 -8.39
CA GLN A 117 -11.43 14.25 -8.16
C GLN A 117 -11.77 14.29 -6.66
N VAL A 118 -11.07 13.52 -5.82
CA VAL A 118 -11.29 13.54 -4.36
C VAL A 118 -11.01 14.92 -3.79
N TYR A 119 -9.95 15.60 -4.24
CA TYR A 119 -9.65 16.96 -3.80
C TYR A 119 -10.78 17.94 -4.15
N GLU A 120 -11.26 17.90 -5.39
CA GLU A 120 -12.37 18.74 -5.87
C GLU A 120 -13.67 18.45 -5.12
N GLU A 121 -14.02 17.16 -4.93
CA GLU A 121 -15.21 16.74 -4.16
C GLU A 121 -15.16 17.27 -2.72
N LEU A 122 -14.00 17.26 -2.06
CA LEU A 122 -13.88 17.82 -0.70
C LEU A 122 -14.12 19.33 -0.68
N LEU A 123 -13.63 20.08 -1.68
CA LEU A 123 -13.88 21.51 -1.78
C LEU A 123 -15.36 21.82 -2.00
N ASP A 124 -16.03 21.06 -2.87
CA ASP A 124 -17.46 21.20 -3.14
C ASP A 124 -18.32 20.93 -1.90
N LEU A 125 -17.85 20.04 -1.01
CA LEU A 125 -18.44 19.78 0.30
C LEU A 125 -18.13 20.86 1.35
N GLY A 126 -17.42 21.93 0.99
CA GLY A 126 -17.10 23.05 1.86
C GLY A 126 -15.86 22.85 2.73
N VAL A 127 -15.05 21.82 2.47
CA VAL A 127 -13.73 21.68 3.12
C VAL A 127 -12.81 22.78 2.60
N SER A 128 -12.15 23.50 3.51
CA SER A 128 -11.25 24.57 3.10
C SER A 128 -10.03 24.02 2.33
N PRO A 129 -9.48 24.74 1.33
CA PRO A 129 -8.30 24.29 0.60
C PRO A 129 -7.11 23.92 1.49
N ALA A 130 -6.90 24.68 2.56
CA ALA A 130 -5.85 24.39 3.54
C ALA A 130 -6.07 23.05 4.25
N ARG A 131 -7.32 22.75 4.65
CA ARG A 131 -7.65 21.48 5.29
C ARG A 131 -7.58 20.32 4.30
N ALA A 132 -8.09 20.48 3.09
CA ALA A 132 -8.01 19.47 2.03
C ALA A 132 -6.54 19.13 1.69
N ASN A 133 -5.69 20.15 1.51
CA ASN A 133 -4.26 19.93 1.26
C ASN A 133 -3.58 19.20 2.44
N ALA A 134 -3.91 19.53 3.69
CA ALA A 134 -3.34 18.86 4.86
C ALA A 134 -3.61 17.33 4.87
N LEU A 135 -4.70 16.85 4.24
CA LEU A 135 -5.00 15.42 4.15
C LEU A 135 -4.04 14.65 3.24
N PHE A 136 -3.43 15.34 2.27
CA PHE A 136 -2.58 14.75 1.25
C PHE A 136 -1.12 15.20 1.33
N GLN A 137 -0.77 16.14 2.22
CA GLN A 137 0.59 16.69 2.32
C GLN A 137 1.67 15.68 2.72
N HIS A 138 1.29 14.46 3.11
CA HIS A 138 2.20 13.50 3.72
C HIS A 138 2.16 12.17 2.96
N PRO A 139 3.32 11.67 2.51
CA PRO A 139 3.38 10.36 1.89
C PRO A 139 2.85 9.27 2.81
N ARG A 140 2.28 8.22 2.22
CA ARG A 140 1.70 7.08 2.95
C ARG A 140 2.12 5.79 2.30
N VAL A 141 2.57 4.83 3.09
CA VAL A 141 2.79 3.47 2.58
C VAL A 141 1.44 2.84 2.22
N LEU A 142 1.41 2.15 1.08
CA LEU A 142 0.23 1.51 0.52
C LEU A 142 0.38 -0.03 0.48
N PRO A 143 -0.74 -0.76 0.60
CA PRO A 143 -2.08 -0.26 0.95
C PRO A 143 -2.13 0.22 2.40
N VAL A 144 -3.02 1.17 2.71
CA VAL A 144 -3.26 1.54 4.11
C VAL A 144 -3.98 0.38 4.83
N PRO A 145 -3.68 0.10 6.11
CA PRO A 145 -4.27 -1.03 6.82
C PRO A 145 -5.74 -0.81 7.19
N THR A 146 -6.15 0.45 7.39
CA THR A 146 -7.52 0.81 7.76
C THR A 146 -7.98 2.04 6.98
N ILE A 147 -9.19 1.96 6.45
CA ILE A 147 -9.83 3.12 5.80
C ILE A 147 -10.33 4.11 6.85
N ALA A 148 -10.16 5.39 6.56
CA ALA A 148 -10.79 6.49 7.26
C ALA A 148 -12.05 6.89 6.49
N THR A 149 -13.14 7.05 7.22
CA THR A 149 -14.47 7.32 6.63
C THR A 149 -15.01 8.67 7.08
N SER A 150 -14.18 9.46 7.76
CA SER A 150 -14.48 10.82 8.19
C SER A 150 -13.18 11.63 8.29
N LEU A 151 -13.27 12.95 8.17
CA LEU A 151 -12.10 13.83 8.28
C LEU A 151 -11.39 13.68 9.64
N PRO A 152 -12.07 13.62 10.81
CA PRO A 152 -11.39 13.45 12.08
C PRO A 152 -10.61 12.14 12.18
N GLN A 153 -11.16 11.04 11.65
CA GLN A 153 -10.43 9.75 11.62
C GLN A 153 -9.18 9.85 10.73
N MET A 154 -9.30 10.44 9.54
CA MET A 154 -8.17 10.61 8.63
C MET A 154 -7.08 11.48 9.27
N GLU A 155 -7.46 12.58 9.92
CA GLU A 155 -6.56 13.46 10.65
C GLU A 155 -5.83 12.75 11.81
N ILE A 156 -6.51 11.85 12.53
CA ILE A 156 -5.86 11.00 13.56
C ILE A 156 -4.81 10.10 12.91
N GLN A 157 -5.15 9.41 11.82
CA GLN A 157 -4.21 8.55 11.11
C GLN A 157 -3.00 9.34 10.59
N LEU A 158 -3.14 10.63 10.27
CA LEU A 158 -2.08 11.48 9.71
C LEU A 158 -1.07 11.99 10.75
N ARG A 159 -1.37 11.86 12.05
CA ARG A 159 -0.49 12.32 13.14
C ARG A 159 0.73 11.42 13.38
N GLU A 160 0.70 10.18 12.90
CA GLU A 160 1.81 9.24 13.07
C GLU A 160 3.05 9.72 12.32
N ARG A 161 4.12 10.00 13.08
CA ARG A 161 5.41 10.48 12.59
C ARG A 161 6.56 9.84 13.39
N PRO A 162 7.64 9.38 12.73
CA PRO A 162 7.83 9.23 11.28
C PRO A 162 6.84 8.23 10.65
N ILE A 163 6.87 8.05 9.33
CA ILE A 163 6.03 7.01 8.68
C ILE A 163 6.48 5.66 9.26
N ARG A 164 5.58 4.92 9.90
CA ARG A 164 5.91 3.62 10.49
C ARG A 164 5.41 2.50 9.61
N PHE A 165 6.28 1.53 9.34
CA PHE A 165 5.94 0.34 8.58
C PHE A 165 6.42 -0.91 9.31
N GLU A 166 5.49 -1.82 9.60
CA GLU A 166 5.78 -3.10 10.22
C GLU A 166 5.63 -4.22 9.20
N ALA A 167 6.73 -4.91 8.91
CA ALA A 167 6.73 -6.03 7.99
C ALA A 167 5.89 -7.19 8.54
N TRP A 168 5.20 -7.92 7.67
CA TRP A 168 4.40 -9.07 8.06
C TRP A 168 5.26 -10.32 8.35
N THR A 169 6.22 -10.61 7.48
CA THR A 169 7.12 -11.78 7.61
C THR A 169 8.30 -11.60 6.66
N PRO A 170 9.48 -12.21 6.92
CA PRO A 170 10.65 -12.07 6.05
C PRO A 170 10.40 -12.64 4.63
N ASN A 171 9.41 -13.53 4.50
CA ASN A 171 9.01 -14.07 3.21
C ASN A 171 8.23 -13.06 2.36
N TYR A 172 7.81 -11.94 2.95
CA TYR A 172 6.93 -10.91 2.39
C TYR A 172 7.49 -9.53 2.72
N PRO A 173 8.71 -9.20 2.24
CA PRO A 173 9.27 -7.88 2.44
C PRO A 173 8.31 -6.82 1.88
N ALA A 174 8.30 -5.62 2.47
CA ALA A 174 7.42 -4.53 2.05
C ALA A 174 5.91 -4.83 2.09
N THR A 175 5.49 -5.87 2.81
CA THR A 175 4.08 -6.20 3.02
C THR A 175 3.71 -6.00 4.48
N ALA A 176 2.70 -5.17 4.74
CA ALA A 176 2.24 -4.90 6.11
C ALA A 176 1.43 -6.07 6.68
N LEU A 177 1.39 -6.17 8.00
CA LEU A 177 0.49 -7.10 8.70
C LEU A 177 -0.98 -6.86 8.27
N PRO A 178 -1.71 -7.89 7.82
CA PRO A 178 -3.12 -7.75 7.44
C PRO A 178 -4.02 -7.24 8.56
N LYS A 179 -3.62 -7.48 9.82
CA LYS A 179 -4.25 -6.89 11.02
C LYS A 179 -3.15 -6.49 12.01
N PRO A 180 -2.89 -5.19 12.22
CA PRO A 180 -1.84 -4.74 13.13
C PRO A 180 -2.05 -5.20 14.59
N GLN A 181 -3.30 -5.50 14.98
CA GLN A 181 -3.65 -5.99 16.32
C GLN A 181 -3.22 -7.44 16.60
N LEU A 182 -2.91 -8.23 15.56
CA LEU A 182 -2.43 -9.62 15.70
C LEU A 182 -0.89 -9.70 15.74
N ALA A 183 -0.19 -8.56 15.73
CA ALA A 183 1.26 -8.52 15.87
C ALA A 183 1.69 -9.26 17.13
N VAL A 184 2.54 -10.27 16.96
CA VAL A 184 3.23 -10.95 18.05
C VAL A 184 4.05 -9.88 18.78
N THR A 185 3.60 -9.48 19.97
CA THR A 185 4.24 -8.59 20.95
C THR A 185 5.21 -7.54 20.38
N SER A 186 4.72 -6.30 20.25
CA SER A 186 5.44 -5.07 19.85
C SER A 186 6.88 -4.93 20.40
N GLU A 187 7.19 -5.51 21.57
CA GLU A 187 8.55 -5.50 22.15
C GLU A 187 9.62 -6.14 21.25
N THR A 188 9.31 -7.17 20.46
CA THR A 188 10.31 -7.84 19.62
C THR A 188 10.51 -7.13 18.28
N ALA A 189 9.47 -6.49 17.74
CA ALA A 189 9.55 -5.69 16.51
C ALA A 189 10.38 -4.40 16.71
N GLU A 190 10.34 -3.81 17.91
CA GLU A 190 11.18 -2.65 18.26
C GLU A 190 12.67 -2.98 18.33
N ARG A 191 13.03 -4.26 18.51
CA ARG A 191 14.44 -4.70 18.60
C ARG A 191 15.16 -4.62 17.26
N PHE A 192 14.45 -4.99 16.19
CA PHE A 192 14.95 -5.00 14.83
C PHE A 192 14.24 -3.90 14.02
N LYS A 193 14.89 -2.76 13.88
CA LYS A 193 14.33 -1.63 13.13
C LYS A 193 15.39 -0.81 12.42
N SER A 194 14.97 -0.11 11.37
CA SER A 194 15.80 0.88 10.69
C SER A 194 15.02 2.16 10.45
N THR A 195 15.70 3.30 10.54
CA THR A 195 15.16 4.58 10.10
C THR A 195 15.82 4.95 8.78
N LEU A 196 15.02 5.21 7.77
CA LEU A 196 15.48 5.58 6.44
C LEU A 196 15.00 6.98 6.08
N ARG A 197 15.78 7.66 5.24
CA ARG A 197 15.43 8.92 4.60
C ARG A 197 15.45 8.76 3.09
N PHE A 198 14.50 9.40 2.42
CA PHE A 198 14.47 9.46 0.95
C PHE A 198 13.68 10.67 0.47
N ASN A 199 13.83 10.97 -0.82
CA ASN A 199 12.97 11.91 -1.54
C ASN A 199 11.95 11.11 -2.36
N LEU A 200 10.70 11.56 -2.35
CA LEU A 200 9.63 10.97 -3.14
C LEU A 200 9.34 11.87 -4.33
N VAL A 201 9.48 11.34 -5.55
CA VAL A 201 9.33 12.11 -6.79
C VAL A 201 8.13 11.62 -7.61
N PRO A 202 7.18 12.52 -7.97
CA PRO A 202 6.18 12.25 -9.00
C PRO A 202 6.79 11.81 -10.31
N LEU A 203 6.41 10.61 -10.75
CA LEU A 203 6.50 10.24 -12.15
C LEU A 203 5.42 11.03 -12.90
N LEU A 204 5.80 12.13 -13.55
CA LEU A 204 4.97 12.76 -14.56
C LEU A 204 5.24 12.04 -15.91
N PRO A 205 4.22 11.59 -16.66
CA PRO A 205 4.44 10.78 -17.84
C PRO A 205 4.80 11.64 -19.06
N GLU A 206 5.89 11.26 -19.76
CA GLU A 206 5.86 11.16 -21.23
C GLU A 206 7.05 10.37 -21.83
N VAL A 207 8.22 10.30 -21.19
CA VAL A 207 9.46 9.91 -21.93
C VAL A 207 9.93 8.45 -21.78
N LEU A 208 9.27 7.56 -21.03
CA LEU A 208 9.82 6.19 -20.82
C LEU A 208 8.80 5.05 -21.02
N MET A 209 7.85 5.22 -21.95
CA MET A 209 6.89 4.19 -22.37
C MET A 209 7.38 3.37 -23.58
N THR A 210 8.70 3.20 -23.73
CA THR A 210 9.27 2.30 -24.75
C THR A 210 10.09 1.21 -24.06
N ASN A 211 9.55 -0.01 -24.14
CA ASN A 211 10.14 -1.30 -23.79
C ASN A 211 9.92 -1.87 -22.37
N GLN A 212 8.99 -2.83 -22.34
CA GLN A 212 9.12 -4.20 -21.81
C GLN A 212 9.50 -4.42 -20.32
N ARG A 213 8.53 -5.02 -19.61
CA ARG A 213 8.70 -6.05 -18.55
C ARG A 213 9.24 -5.66 -17.16
N SER A 214 9.21 -4.39 -16.76
CA SER A 214 9.21 -4.04 -15.33
C SER A 214 7.88 -3.41 -14.97
N ILE A 215 7.14 -4.00 -14.03
CA ILE A 215 6.06 -3.28 -13.35
C ILE A 215 6.76 -2.14 -12.60
N LYS A 216 6.76 -0.93 -13.15
CA LYS A 216 7.19 0.25 -12.41
C LYS A 216 6.06 0.55 -11.43
N LEU A 217 6.36 0.33 -10.16
CA LEU A 217 5.39 0.39 -9.08
C LEU A 217 5.47 1.81 -8.48
N GLY A 218 4.57 2.70 -8.90
CA GLY A 218 4.35 4.00 -8.28
C GLY A 218 5.55 4.97 -8.27
N PHE A 219 5.40 6.02 -7.46
CA PHE A 219 6.32 7.15 -7.30
C PHE A 219 7.76 6.70 -6.98
N ASN A 220 8.77 7.34 -7.59
CA ASN A 220 10.16 6.93 -7.42
C ASN A 220 10.75 7.43 -6.11
N LEU A 221 11.37 6.53 -5.34
CA LEU A 221 12.28 6.88 -4.25
C LEU A 221 13.62 7.34 -4.84
N ARG A 222 14.14 8.47 -4.36
CA ARG A 222 15.48 8.97 -4.66
C ARG A 222 16.25 9.23 -3.38
N ASN A 223 17.59 9.15 -3.46
CA ASN A 223 18.47 9.40 -2.32
C ASN A 223 18.08 8.57 -1.09
N LEU A 224 17.71 7.30 -1.31
CA LEU A 224 17.35 6.39 -0.23
C LEU A 224 18.61 6.07 0.59
N GLU A 225 18.59 6.45 1.86
CA GLU A 225 19.68 6.25 2.80
C GLU A 225 19.15 5.73 4.13
N VAL A 226 19.98 4.94 4.84
CA VAL A 226 19.67 4.45 6.18
C VAL A 226 20.32 5.38 7.20
N ILE A 227 19.49 6.08 7.97
CA ILE A 227 19.89 7.00 9.04
C ILE A 227 20.40 6.23 10.26
N SER A 228 19.66 5.18 10.66
CA SER A 228 19.99 4.35 11.81
C SER A 228 19.46 2.93 11.61
N VAL A 229 20.09 1.96 12.28
CA VAL A 229 19.64 0.57 12.29
C VAL A 229 19.91 -0.04 13.66
N SER A 230 18.98 -0.84 14.14
CA SER A 230 19.07 -1.55 15.42
C SER A 230 18.70 -3.01 15.18
N PRO A 231 19.54 -3.97 15.55
CA PRO A 231 20.95 -3.81 15.94
C PRO A 231 21.81 -3.21 14.81
N GLU A 232 22.97 -2.64 15.15
CA GLU A 232 23.92 -2.08 14.18
C GLU A 232 24.62 -3.21 13.37
N GLU A 233 23.91 -3.70 12.36
CA GLU A 233 24.34 -4.79 11.48
C GLU A 233 24.22 -4.39 10.00
N GLU A 234 25.29 -4.60 9.22
CA GLU A 234 25.33 -4.21 7.81
C GLU A 234 24.31 -4.99 6.95
N GLN A 235 24.09 -6.26 7.29
CA GLN A 235 23.08 -7.09 6.61
C GLN A 235 21.67 -6.50 6.79
N LEU A 236 21.37 -5.99 7.99
CA LEU A 236 20.08 -5.37 8.29
C LEU A 236 19.92 -4.03 7.57
N ARG A 237 21.03 -3.29 7.37
CA ARG A 237 21.07 -2.07 6.55
C ARG A 237 20.78 -2.36 5.07
N GLU A 238 21.46 -3.35 4.49
CA GLU A 238 21.22 -3.76 3.10
C GLU A 238 19.79 -4.27 2.90
N GLN A 239 19.30 -5.07 3.85
CA GLN A 239 17.92 -5.54 3.86
C GLN A 239 16.93 -4.36 3.94
N ALA A 240 17.16 -3.38 4.81
CA ALA A 240 16.33 -2.19 4.91
C ALA A 240 16.21 -1.46 3.56
N LEU A 241 17.34 -1.22 2.89
CA LEU A 241 17.38 -0.56 1.58
C LEU A 241 16.57 -1.32 0.54
N TYR A 242 16.76 -2.64 0.47
CA TYR A 242 16.04 -3.49 -0.46
C TYR A 242 14.53 -3.50 -0.16
N GLU A 243 14.12 -3.78 1.08
CA GLU A 243 12.71 -3.90 1.42
C GLU A 243 11.99 -2.56 1.30
N VAL A 244 12.57 -1.44 1.73
CA VAL A 244 11.97 -0.12 1.55
C VAL A 244 11.87 0.28 0.08
N SER A 245 12.81 -0.15 -0.78
CA SER A 245 12.70 0.09 -2.23
C SER A 245 11.52 -0.61 -2.90
N LEU A 246 10.96 -1.65 -2.26
CA LEU A 246 9.78 -2.37 -2.73
C LEU A 246 8.46 -1.76 -2.25
N LEU A 247 8.50 -0.85 -1.27
CA LEU A 247 7.30 -0.21 -0.75
C LEU A 247 6.62 0.63 -1.82
N GLN A 248 5.30 0.67 -1.74
CA GLN A 248 4.48 1.57 -2.53
C GLN A 248 4.07 2.74 -1.66
N LEU A 249 4.24 3.96 -2.18
CA LEU A 249 3.85 5.15 -1.46
C LEU A 249 2.85 5.98 -2.26
N ARG A 250 1.77 6.38 -1.59
CA ARG A 250 1.00 7.56 -2.00
C ARG A 250 1.92 8.78 -1.87
N PRO A 251 2.01 9.64 -2.89
CA PRO A 251 2.81 10.86 -2.83
C PRO A 251 2.15 11.91 -1.93
N ALA A 252 2.90 12.95 -1.58
CA ALA A 252 2.25 14.17 -1.15
C ALA A 252 1.52 14.80 -2.34
N LEU A 253 0.34 15.37 -2.10
CA LEU A 253 -0.41 16.14 -3.09
C LEU A 253 -0.60 17.58 -2.61
N GLU A 254 -0.58 18.50 -3.56
CA GLU A 254 -0.99 19.88 -3.41
C GLU A 254 -2.02 20.20 -4.50
N ASN A 255 -3.19 20.67 -4.07
CA ASN A 255 -4.33 20.95 -4.95
C ASN A 255 -4.72 19.75 -5.83
N GLY A 256 -4.67 18.54 -5.27
CA GLY A 256 -4.97 17.28 -5.97
C GLY A 256 -3.85 16.78 -6.90
N LEU A 257 -2.73 17.51 -7.02
CA LEU A 257 -1.62 17.15 -7.90
C LEU A 257 -0.39 16.70 -7.09
N PRO A 258 0.37 15.71 -7.57
CA PRO A 258 1.50 15.19 -6.80
C PRO A 258 2.69 16.14 -6.82
N ILE A 259 3.33 16.29 -5.67
CA ILE A 259 4.50 17.14 -5.48
C ILE A 259 5.72 16.32 -5.08
N VAL A 260 6.91 16.85 -5.40
CA VAL A 260 8.16 16.30 -4.86
C VAL A 260 8.16 16.50 -3.36
N THR A 261 8.45 15.43 -2.61
CA THR A 261 8.60 15.50 -1.15
C THR A 261 10.03 15.13 -0.79
N GLU A 262 10.75 16.05 -0.16
CA GLU A 262 12.13 15.82 0.26
C GLU A 262 12.20 15.34 1.72
N ASN A 263 13.25 14.61 2.04
CA ASN A 263 13.58 14.19 3.41
C ASN A 263 12.44 13.44 4.13
N VAL A 264 11.73 12.57 3.39
CA VAL A 264 10.73 11.68 3.97
C VAL A 264 11.44 10.69 4.87
N GLU A 265 11.01 10.62 6.14
CA GLU A 265 11.52 9.66 7.11
C GLU A 265 10.54 8.50 7.31
N LEU A 266 11.09 7.28 7.30
CA LEU A 266 10.36 6.04 7.50
C LEU A 266 11.06 5.16 8.54
N GLU A 267 10.32 4.73 9.55
CA GLU A 267 10.72 3.69 10.50
C GLU A 267 10.22 2.34 9.98
N TYR A 268 11.15 1.45 9.62
CA TYR A 268 10.89 0.09 9.16
C TYR A 268 11.15 -0.90 10.29
N LEU A 269 10.12 -1.63 10.71
CA LEU A 269 10.22 -2.66 11.74
C LEU A 269 10.26 -4.03 11.06
N PHE A 270 11.34 -4.76 11.33
CA PHE A 270 11.53 -6.10 10.82
C PHE A 270 10.78 -7.11 11.67
N THR A 271 10.45 -8.24 11.07
CA THR A 271 9.83 -9.34 11.81
C THR A 271 10.87 -10.12 12.62
N PRO A 272 10.50 -10.69 13.79
CA PRO A 272 11.42 -11.36 14.72
C PRO A 272 12.25 -12.53 14.17
N GLN A 273 11.90 -13.08 13.00
CA GLN A 273 12.60 -14.24 12.43
C GLN A 273 14.01 -13.95 11.87
N SER A 274 14.48 -12.69 11.90
CA SER A 274 15.89 -12.37 11.67
C SER A 274 16.84 -13.07 12.67
N GLU A 275 16.35 -13.54 13.82
CA GLU A 275 17.12 -14.40 14.74
C GLU A 275 17.49 -15.79 14.14
N ALA A 276 16.83 -16.24 13.07
CA ALA A 276 17.13 -17.55 12.47
C ALA A 276 18.37 -17.56 11.55
N LEU A 277 18.85 -16.39 11.11
CA LEU A 277 20.06 -16.28 10.29
C LEU A 277 21.35 -16.25 11.12
N SER A 278 21.28 -15.93 12.41
CA SER A 278 22.42 -15.98 13.34
C SER A 278 22.66 -17.36 13.97
N LEU A 279 21.83 -18.37 13.67
CA LEU A 279 21.97 -19.74 14.18
C LEU A 279 22.46 -20.76 13.14
N ARG A 280 22.94 -20.30 11.97
CA ARG A 280 23.58 -21.18 10.96
C ARG A 280 25.11 -21.10 10.90
N GLU A 281 25.73 -20.38 11.83
CA GLU A 281 27.17 -20.46 12.09
C GLU A 281 27.41 -20.90 13.52
N ASN A 282 27.34 -22.21 13.76
CA ASN A 282 28.04 -22.93 14.83
C ASN A 282 28.09 -24.42 14.49
#